data_AF-X0UBD2-F1
#
_entry.id   AF-X0UBD2-F1
#
_cell.length_a   1.000
_cell.length_b   1.000
_cell.length_c   1.000
_cell.angle_alpha   90.00
_cell.angle_beta   90.00
_cell.angle_gamma   90.00
#
_symmetry.space_group_name_H-M   'P 1'
#
loop_
_entity.id
_entity.type
_entity.pdbx_description
1 polymer ?
#
loop_
_entity_poly.entity_id
_entity_poly.type
_entity_poly.pdbx_seq_one_letter_code
_entity_poly.pdbx_strand_id
1 'polypeptide(L)'
;MPDSTQDRTEAATPRRRKEARRRGQIGKSADLTGAVVLLGAMIGLYVLGQRVLERLLMVTRGCLGASGEAMTDVSRTVPTLAAAFHETAAMVLPIMLIVLVLALITSFAQVGLLFTLKPVQPSLGKLNPIAGLKRMFNGRAFVQLLMGMAKVSLLSLVAYWTLKGRLHVLAKASAMDHLPMLAGAAEMIFVLGIR
;
A
#
# COMPACT_ATOMS: atom_id res chain seq x y z
N MET A 1 -24.00 16.89 -31.74
CA MET A 1 -24.88 16.58 -30.59
C MET A 1 -25.99 15.67 -31.10
N PRO A 2 -26.32 14.59 -30.37
CA PRO A 2 -27.53 14.65 -29.56
C PRO A 2 -27.28 14.28 -28.09
N ASP A 3 -27.96 15.04 -27.24
CA ASP A 3 -28.48 14.73 -25.92
C ASP A 3 -27.49 14.50 -24.78
N SER A 4 -27.18 15.65 -24.16
CA SER A 4 -27.29 15.90 -22.72
C SER A 4 -27.06 14.70 -21.79
N THR A 5 -25.99 14.86 -21.01
CA THR A 5 -25.83 14.51 -19.58
C THR A 5 -27.09 14.75 -18.74
N GLN A 6 -28.16 14.03 -19.04
CA GLN A 6 -29.27 13.78 -18.14
C GLN A 6 -28.88 12.49 -17.44
N ASP A 7 -28.58 12.60 -16.15
CA ASP A 7 -28.27 11.45 -15.30
C ASP A 7 -29.44 10.46 -15.40
N ARG A 8 -29.29 9.46 -16.27
CA ARG A 8 -30.25 8.37 -16.40
C ARG A 8 -30.28 7.66 -15.05
N THR A 9 -31.31 7.92 -14.28
CA THR A 9 -31.64 7.31 -12.99
C THR A 9 -31.94 5.82 -13.09
N GLU A 10 -32.14 5.31 -14.30
CA GLU A 10 -32.42 3.89 -14.55
C GLU A 10 -31.15 3.05 -14.68
N ALA A 11 -31.23 1.83 -14.13
CA ALA A 11 -30.17 0.85 -14.22
C ALA A 11 -29.85 0.53 -15.69
N ALA A 12 -28.55 0.51 -16.04
CA ALA A 12 -28.13 0.19 -17.40
C ALA A 12 -28.64 -1.19 -17.85
N THR A 13 -29.18 -1.26 -19.07
CA THR A 13 -29.67 -2.51 -19.66
C THR A 13 -28.56 -3.58 -19.72
N PRO A 14 -28.89 -4.88 -19.68
CA PRO A 14 -27.90 -5.96 -19.67
C PRO A 14 -26.91 -5.90 -20.84
N ARG A 15 -27.38 -5.49 -22.03
CA ARG A 15 -26.54 -5.29 -23.22
C ARG A 15 -25.52 -4.17 -23.02
N ARG A 16 -25.92 -3.01 -22.47
CA ARG A 16 -25.01 -1.89 -22.18
C ARG A 16 -23.96 -2.25 -21.13
N ARG A 17 -24.33 -3.00 -20.08
CA ARG A 17 -23.37 -3.49 -19.06
C ARG A 17 -22.32 -4.43 -19.65
N LYS A 18 -22.74 -5.40 -20.49
CA LYS A 18 -21.81 -6.31 -21.18
C LYS A 18 -20.87 -5.55 -22.12
N GLU A 19 -21.36 -4.53 -22.81
CA GLU A 19 -20.55 -3.72 -23.71
C GLU A 19 -19.53 -2.83 -22.97
N ALA A 20 -19.94 -2.16 -21.89
CA ALA A 20 -19.03 -1.41 -21.01
C ALA A 20 -17.92 -2.32 -20.46
N ARG A 21 -18.30 -3.54 -20.03
CA ARG A 21 -17.35 -4.58 -19.60
C ARG A 21 -16.37 -4.93 -20.73
N ARG A 22 -16.84 -5.23 -21.96
CA ARG A 22 -15.96 -5.50 -23.12
C ARG A 22 -15.01 -4.34 -23.46
N ARG A 23 -15.42 -3.10 -23.19
CA ARG A 23 -14.59 -1.88 -23.37
C ARG A 23 -13.61 -1.64 -22.20
N GLY A 24 -13.60 -2.48 -21.16
CA GLY A 24 -12.73 -2.34 -19.99
C GLY A 24 -13.20 -1.32 -18.96
N GLN A 25 -14.44 -0.84 -19.07
CA GLN A 25 -15.04 0.12 -18.15
C GLN A 25 -15.80 -0.64 -17.06
N ILE A 26 -15.06 -1.16 -16.07
CA ILE A 26 -15.61 -1.85 -14.91
C ILE A 26 -15.39 -0.98 -13.67
N GLY A 27 -16.44 -0.82 -12.87
CA GLY A 27 -16.32 -0.19 -11.55
C GLY A 27 -15.53 -1.12 -10.63
N LYS A 28 -14.37 -0.65 -10.14
CA LYS A 28 -13.58 -1.32 -9.11
C LYS A 28 -13.48 -0.41 -7.89
N SER A 29 -13.56 -0.99 -6.70
CA SER A 29 -13.37 -0.26 -5.45
C SER A 29 -11.88 -0.26 -5.11
N ALA A 30 -11.25 0.90 -5.26
CA ALA A 30 -9.86 1.07 -4.88
C ALA A 30 -9.65 0.88 -3.36
N ASP A 31 -10.63 1.29 -2.56
CA ASP A 31 -10.58 1.18 -1.09
C ASP A 31 -10.61 -0.28 -0.64
N LEU A 32 -11.44 -1.13 -1.27
CA LEU A 32 -11.50 -2.56 -0.93
C LEU A 32 -10.16 -3.25 -1.21
N THR A 33 -9.55 -2.98 -2.37
CA THR A 33 -8.22 -3.52 -2.69
C THR A 33 -7.18 -3.04 -1.69
N GLY A 34 -7.18 -1.75 -1.35
CA GLY A 34 -6.29 -1.19 -0.35
C GLY A 34 -6.44 -1.85 1.02
N ALA A 35 -7.67 -2.02 1.49
CA ALA A 35 -7.96 -2.63 2.79
C ALA A 35 -7.50 -4.09 2.88
N VAL A 36 -7.81 -4.92 1.86
CA VAL A 36 -7.39 -6.33 1.85
C VAL A 36 -5.87 -6.46 1.82
N VAL A 37 -5.20 -5.66 0.99
CA VAL A 37 -3.73 -5.65 0.90
C VAL A 37 -3.10 -5.19 2.21
N LEU A 38 -3.63 -4.12 2.82
CA LEU A 38 -3.14 -3.62 4.10
C LEU A 38 -3.27 -4.69 5.20
N LEU A 39 -4.45 -5.27 5.36
CA LEU A 39 -4.71 -6.32 6.36
C LEU A 39 -3.78 -7.52 6.16
N GLY A 40 -3.64 -7.99 4.93
CA GLY A 40 -2.76 -9.11 4.63
C GLY A 40 -1.28 -8.81 4.83
N ALA A 41 -0.83 -7.59 4.51
CA ALA A 41 0.52 -7.15 4.80
C ALA A 41 0.79 -7.11 6.31
N MET A 42 -0.18 -6.66 7.11
CA MET A 42 -0.07 -6.67 8.57
C MET A 42 0.00 -8.09 9.12
N ILE A 43 -0.89 -8.99 8.70
CA ILE A 43 -0.84 -10.40 9.12
C ILE A 43 0.49 -11.04 8.70
N GLY A 44 0.95 -10.78 7.48
CA GLY A 44 2.24 -11.25 6.98
C GLY A 44 3.40 -10.74 7.84
N LEU A 45 3.41 -9.46 8.19
CA LEU A 45 4.41 -8.87 9.07
C LEU A 45 4.31 -9.40 10.50
N TYR A 46 3.11 -9.77 10.99
CA TYR A 46 2.95 -10.33 12.32
C TYR A 46 3.57 -11.72 12.41
N VAL A 47 3.31 -12.56 11.39
CA VAL A 47 3.83 -13.93 11.32
C VAL A 47 5.32 -13.97 10.99
N LEU A 48 5.79 -13.09 10.11
CA LEU A 48 7.19 -13.08 9.64
C LEU A 48 8.09 -12.12 10.43
N GLY A 49 7.52 -11.21 11.22
CA GLY A 49 8.22 -10.08 11.82
C GLY A 49 9.37 -10.50 12.74
N GLN A 50 9.18 -11.54 13.55
CA GLN A 50 10.25 -12.07 14.39
C GLN A 50 11.45 -12.55 13.56
N ARG A 51 11.21 -13.31 12.49
CA ARG A 51 12.26 -13.79 11.58
C ARG A 51 12.96 -12.64 10.86
N VAL A 52 12.21 -11.62 10.45
CA VAL A 52 12.76 -10.41 9.83
C VAL A 52 13.67 -9.69 10.82
N LEU A 53 13.24 -9.51 12.07
CA LEU A 53 14.04 -8.85 13.10
C LEU A 53 15.32 -9.64 13.43
N GLU A 54 15.24 -10.95 13.59
CA GLU A 54 16.40 -11.82 13.83
C GLU A 54 17.44 -11.73 12.71
N ARG A 55 17.00 -11.81 11.45
CA ARG A 55 17.90 -11.68 10.30
C ARG A 55 18.47 -10.28 10.16
N LEU A 56 17.67 -9.24 10.42
CA LEU A 56 18.14 -7.86 10.42
C LEU A 56 19.26 -7.67 11.45
N LEU A 57 19.09 -8.17 12.67
CA LEU A 57 20.12 -8.12 13.71
C LEU A 57 21.38 -8.88 13.32
N MET A 58 21.25 -10.03 12.66
CA MET A 58 22.39 -10.80 12.16
C MET A 58 23.18 -10.01 11.10
N VAL A 59 22.48 -9.43 10.13
CA VAL A 59 23.10 -8.59 9.08
C VAL A 59 23.76 -7.35 9.69
N THR A 60 23.07 -6.65 10.59
CA THR A 60 23.63 -5.47 11.26
C THR A 60 24.89 -5.82 12.06
N ARG A 61 24.89 -6.91 12.83
CA ARG A 61 26.08 -7.38 13.56
C ARG A 61 27.22 -7.77 12.61
N GLY A 62 26.90 -8.41 11.49
CA GLY A 62 27.87 -8.76 10.45
C GLY A 62 28.50 -7.52 9.80
N CYS A 63 27.70 -6.49 9.51
CA CYS A 63 28.18 -5.24 8.90
C CYS A 63 28.94 -4.33 9.87
N LEU A 64 28.56 -4.30 11.16
CA LEU A 64 29.26 -3.52 12.18
C LEU A 64 30.54 -4.21 12.70
N GLY A 65 30.74 -5.49 12.35
CA GLY A 65 31.87 -6.31 12.81
C GLY A 65 31.69 -6.77 14.25
N ALA A 66 31.76 -8.08 14.50
CA ALA A 66 31.67 -8.65 15.85
C ALA A 66 32.80 -8.20 16.79
N SER A 67 33.84 -7.54 16.28
CA SER A 67 35.06 -7.14 17.00
C SER A 67 35.38 -5.64 16.95
N GLY A 68 34.58 -4.79 16.28
CA GLY A 68 34.88 -3.36 16.15
C GLY A 68 36.12 -3.02 15.30
N GLU A 69 36.71 -4.01 14.63
CA GLU A 69 37.76 -3.77 13.64
C GLU A 69 37.12 -3.19 12.37
N ALA A 70 37.52 -1.96 12.02
CA ALA A 70 37.06 -1.31 10.81
C ALA A 70 37.33 -2.22 9.61
N MET A 71 36.32 -2.40 8.75
CA MET A 71 36.39 -3.18 7.52
C MET A 71 37.26 -2.43 6.48
N THR A 72 38.56 -2.36 6.75
CA THR A 72 39.58 -1.67 5.95
C THR A 72 40.06 -2.52 4.78
N ASP A 73 39.77 -3.81 4.81
CA ASP A 73 40.08 -4.75 3.73
C ASP A 73 38.95 -4.80 2.69
N VAL A 74 39.17 -4.11 1.58
CA VAL A 74 38.25 -4.04 0.42
C VAL A 74 37.85 -5.43 -0.07
N SER A 75 38.72 -6.43 0.07
CA SER A 75 38.45 -7.81 -0.37
C SER A 75 37.32 -8.49 0.42
N ARG A 76 37.10 -8.09 1.67
CA ARG A 76 36.04 -8.62 2.55
C ARG A 76 34.75 -7.80 2.49
N THR A 77 34.84 -6.55 2.03
CA THR A 77 33.68 -5.63 1.94
C THR A 77 32.65 -6.08 0.90
N VAL A 78 33.10 -6.43 -0.31
CA VAL A 78 32.22 -6.87 -1.42
C VAL A 78 31.37 -8.11 -1.06
N PRO A 79 31.96 -9.24 -0.58
CA PRO A 79 31.16 -10.41 -0.22
C PRO A 79 30.22 -10.16 0.96
N THR A 80 30.63 -9.34 1.93
CA THR A 80 29.77 -8.97 3.07
C THR A 80 28.55 -8.16 2.62
N LEU A 81 28.75 -7.21 1.69
CA LEU A 81 27.66 -6.42 1.12
C LEU A 81 26.72 -7.28 0.26
N ALA A 82 27.27 -8.21 -0.52
CA ALA A 82 26.46 -9.15 -1.31
C ALA A 82 25.60 -10.06 -0.41
N ALA A 83 26.16 -10.57 0.69
CA ALA A 83 25.41 -11.34 1.68
C ALA A 83 24.32 -10.51 2.36
N ALA A 84 24.62 -9.27 2.75
CA ALA A 84 23.64 -8.35 3.33
C ALA A 84 22.49 -8.04 2.35
N PHE A 85 22.79 -7.85 1.06
CA PHE A 85 21.79 -7.64 0.03
C PHE A 85 20.89 -8.87 -0.14
N HIS A 86 21.49 -10.07 -0.22
CA HIS A 86 20.75 -11.32 -0.33
C HIS A 86 19.82 -11.54 0.87
N GLU A 87 20.31 -11.34 2.09
CA GLU A 87 19.50 -11.46 3.31
C GLU A 87 18.37 -10.43 3.35
N THR A 88 18.64 -9.18 2.98
CA THR A 88 17.61 -8.13 2.91
C THR A 88 16.54 -8.47 1.87
N ALA A 89 16.94 -8.97 0.69
CA ALA A 89 16.01 -9.44 -0.33
C ALA A 89 15.16 -10.60 0.19
N ALA A 90 15.75 -11.58 0.87
CA ALA A 90 15.04 -12.72 1.47
C ALA A 90 14.04 -12.30 2.56
N MET A 91 14.29 -11.19 3.28
CA MET A 91 13.36 -10.62 4.26
C MET A 91 12.16 -9.92 3.61
N VAL A 92 12.39 -9.15 2.54
CA VAL A 92 11.36 -8.31 1.90
C VAL A 92 10.49 -9.10 0.91
N LEU A 93 11.09 -10.05 0.18
CA LEU A 93 10.43 -10.84 -0.86
C LEU A 93 9.12 -11.52 -0.41
N PRO A 94 9.04 -12.21 0.75
CA PRO A 94 7.80 -12.88 1.15
C PRO A 94 6.66 -11.88 1.43
N ILE A 95 6.96 -10.72 2.00
CA ILE A 95 5.95 -9.67 2.25
C ILE A 95 5.46 -9.08 0.93
N MET A 96 6.38 -8.80 0.00
CA MET A 96 6.05 -8.34 -1.35
C MET A 96 5.18 -9.35 -2.10
N LEU A 97 5.47 -10.64 -1.97
CA LEU A 97 4.70 -11.70 -2.61
C LEU A 97 3.28 -11.80 -2.04
N ILE A 98 3.11 -11.68 -0.71
CA ILE A 98 1.80 -11.61 -0.07
C ILE A 98 0.98 -10.44 -0.62
N VAL A 99 1.57 -9.24 -0.64
CA VAL A 99 0.91 -8.02 -1.16
C VAL A 99 0.52 -8.18 -2.63
N LEU A 100 1.44 -8.70 -3.46
CA LEU A 100 1.20 -8.93 -4.89
C LEU A 100 0.04 -9.91 -5.10
N VAL A 101 0.07 -11.06 -4.43
CA VAL A 101 -0.95 -12.10 -4.55
C VAL A 101 -2.31 -11.57 -4.10
N LEU A 102 -2.39 -10.87 -2.97
CA LEU A 102 -3.65 -10.30 -2.49
C LEU A 102 -4.19 -9.20 -3.40
N ALA A 103 -3.32 -8.35 -3.94
CA ALA A 103 -3.71 -7.34 -4.91
C ALA A 103 -4.30 -7.98 -6.18
N LEU A 104 -3.65 -9.04 -6.69
CA LEU A 104 -4.12 -9.79 -7.86
C LEU A 104 -5.44 -10.49 -7.58
N ILE A 105 -5.55 -11.24 -6.48
CA ILE A 105 -6.78 -11.95 -6.08
C ILE A 105 -7.94 -10.96 -5.90
N THR A 106 -7.71 -9.85 -5.21
CA THR A 106 -8.78 -8.87 -4.95
C THR A 106 -9.20 -8.15 -6.23
N SER A 107 -8.24 -7.79 -7.09
CA SER A 107 -8.54 -7.22 -8.41
C SER A 107 -9.32 -8.21 -9.27
N PHE A 108 -8.91 -9.48 -9.27
CA PHE A 108 -9.59 -10.54 -9.99
C PHE A 108 -11.00 -10.81 -9.45
N ALA A 109 -11.20 -10.80 -8.13
CA ALA A 109 -12.50 -10.98 -7.50
C ALA A 109 -13.47 -9.84 -7.84
N GLN A 110 -12.98 -8.59 -7.94
CA GLN A 110 -13.81 -7.44 -8.31
C GLN A 110 -14.17 -7.39 -9.81
N VAL A 111 -13.21 -7.72 -10.68
CA VAL A 111 -13.31 -7.49 -12.14
C VAL A 111 -13.66 -8.77 -12.91
N GLY A 112 -13.25 -9.92 -12.40
CA GLY A 112 -13.25 -11.23 -13.07
C GLY A 112 -12.24 -11.33 -14.21
N LEU A 113 -12.29 -12.44 -14.96
CA LEU A 113 -11.58 -12.59 -16.24
C LEU A 113 -12.11 -11.58 -17.27
N LEU A 114 -11.36 -10.52 -17.54
CA LEU A 114 -11.61 -9.62 -18.64
C LEU A 114 -10.32 -9.34 -19.42
N PHE A 115 -10.19 -9.98 -20.58
CA PHE A 115 -9.16 -9.63 -21.56
C PHE A 115 -9.70 -8.58 -22.53
N THR A 116 -9.17 -7.37 -22.47
CA THR A 116 -9.46 -6.31 -23.46
C THR A 116 -8.26 -5.39 -23.64
N LEU A 117 -7.82 -5.23 -24.88
CA LEU A 117 -6.74 -4.30 -25.25
C LEU A 117 -7.25 -2.90 -25.58
N LYS A 118 -8.58 -2.72 -25.63
CA LYS A 118 -9.23 -1.44 -25.98
C LYS A 118 -8.84 -0.28 -25.04
N PRO A 119 -8.66 -0.46 -23.72
CA PRO A 119 -8.23 0.62 -22.83
C PRO A 119 -6.80 1.12 -23.09
N VAL A 120 -5.94 0.24 -23.62
CA VAL A 120 -4.50 0.48 -23.85
C VAL A 120 -4.27 1.27 -25.15
N GLN A 121 -5.24 1.28 -26.08
CA GLN A 121 -5.13 2.08 -27.29
C GLN A 121 -5.09 3.59 -26.95
N PRO A 122 -4.06 4.32 -27.42
CA PRO A 122 -3.97 5.76 -27.21
C PRO A 122 -5.13 6.44 -27.92
N SER A 123 -5.95 7.16 -27.16
CA SER A 123 -7.09 7.90 -27.71
C SER A 123 -6.86 9.40 -27.52
N LEU A 124 -6.82 10.16 -28.62
CA LEU A 124 -6.61 11.61 -28.62
C LEU A 124 -7.61 12.37 -27.74
N GLY A 125 -8.84 11.85 -27.61
CA GLY A 125 -9.86 12.42 -26.72
C GLY A 125 -9.55 12.31 -25.21
N LYS A 126 -8.68 11.38 -24.77
CA LYS A 126 -8.24 11.28 -23.37
C LYS A 126 -7.11 12.26 -23.04
N LEU A 127 -6.39 12.76 -24.05
CA LEU A 127 -5.26 13.68 -23.90
C LEU A 127 -5.66 15.16 -23.95
N ASN A 128 -6.93 15.48 -24.21
CA ASN A 128 -7.38 16.88 -24.26
C ASN A 128 -7.36 17.51 -22.85
N PRO A 129 -6.49 18.52 -22.61
CA PRO A 129 -6.32 19.13 -21.29
C PRO A 129 -7.57 19.89 -20.82
N ILE A 130 -8.35 20.49 -21.73
CA ILE A 130 -9.59 21.21 -21.40
C ILE A 130 -10.67 20.24 -20.90
N ALA A 131 -10.79 19.08 -21.56
CA ALA A 131 -11.70 18.02 -21.13
C ALA A 131 -11.25 17.37 -19.80
N GLY A 132 -9.93 17.29 -19.57
CA GLY A 132 -9.34 16.89 -18.30
C GLY A 132 -9.68 17.84 -17.16
N LEU A 133 -9.49 19.15 -17.37
CA LEU A 133 -9.83 20.18 -16.38
C LEU A 133 -11.33 20.15 -16.04
N LYS A 134 -12.21 20.08 -17.04
CA LYS A 134 -13.67 19.97 -16.82
C LYS A 134 -14.06 18.69 -16.05
N ARG A 135 -13.29 17.61 -16.20
CA ARG A 135 -13.48 16.38 -15.42
C ARG A 135 -13.01 16.53 -13.97
N MET A 136 -11.98 17.32 -13.72
CA MET A 136 -11.48 17.63 -12.37
C MET A 136 -12.37 18.62 -11.62
N PHE A 137 -13.05 19.52 -12.32
CA PHE A 137 -13.93 20.55 -11.74
C PHE A 137 -15.43 20.26 -11.97
N ASN A 138 -15.85 19.00 -11.84
CA ASN A 138 -17.27 18.65 -11.84
C ASN A 138 -17.76 18.28 -10.43
N GLY A 139 -19.08 18.27 -10.22
CA GLY A 139 -19.67 17.95 -8.91
C GLY A 139 -19.27 16.57 -8.37
N ARG A 140 -19.00 15.59 -9.26
CA ARG A 140 -18.50 14.28 -8.85
C ARG A 140 -17.09 14.36 -8.25
N ALA A 141 -16.20 15.17 -8.81
CA ALA A 141 -14.86 15.39 -8.28
C ALA A 141 -14.91 16.08 -6.90
N PHE A 142 -15.84 17.03 -6.71
CA PHE A 142 -16.05 17.66 -5.39
C PHE A 142 -16.51 16.65 -4.33
N VAL A 143 -17.46 15.78 -4.66
CA VAL A 143 -17.90 14.70 -3.76
C VAL A 143 -16.75 13.73 -3.45
N GLN A 144 -15.93 13.38 -4.43
CA GLN A 144 -14.74 12.55 -4.21
C GLN A 144 -13.71 13.21 -3.31
N LEU A 145 -13.50 14.52 -3.45
CA LEU A 145 -12.62 15.29 -2.58
C LEU A 145 -13.14 15.31 -1.15
N LEU A 146 -14.44 15.57 -0.96
CA LEU A 146 -15.06 15.59 0.36
C LEU A 146 -15.02 14.21 1.03
N MET A 147 -15.30 13.13 0.28
CA MET A 147 -15.13 11.76 0.77
C MET A 147 -13.67 11.45 1.11
N GLY A 148 -12.73 11.94 0.30
CA GLY A 148 -11.29 11.79 0.55
C GLY A 148 -10.85 12.51 1.83
N MET A 149 -11.28 13.76 2.02
CA MET A 149 -11.03 14.51 3.25
C MET A 149 -11.65 13.81 4.46
N ALA A 150 -12.89 13.35 4.35
CA ALA A 150 -13.55 12.61 5.44
C ALA A 150 -12.77 11.33 5.83
N LYS A 151 -12.28 10.55 4.85
CA LYS A 151 -11.42 9.38 5.10
C LYS A 151 -10.12 9.76 5.82
N VAL A 152 -9.43 10.81 5.35
CA VAL A 152 -8.17 11.27 5.97
C VAL A 152 -8.39 11.81 7.37
N SER A 153 -9.47 12.56 7.60
CA SER A 153 -9.85 13.05 8.92
C SER A 153 -10.16 11.91 9.88
N LEU A 154 -10.88 10.88 9.41
CA LEU A 154 -11.16 9.69 10.20
C LEU A 154 -9.88 8.94 10.57
N LEU A 155 -9.00 8.68 9.59
CA LEU A 155 -7.71 8.03 9.83
C LEU A 155 -6.84 8.85 10.81
N SER A 156 -6.80 10.17 10.66
CA SER A 156 -6.10 11.08 11.57
C SER A 156 -6.66 11.02 12.99
N LEU A 157 -7.99 10.93 13.15
CA LEU A 157 -8.63 10.85 14.45
C LEU A 157 -8.30 9.52 15.15
N VAL A 158 -8.37 8.40 14.44
CA VAL A 158 -8.00 7.07 14.94
C VAL A 158 -6.53 7.02 15.33
N ALA A 159 -5.65 7.59 14.50
CA ALA A 159 -4.23 7.73 14.79
C ALA A 159 -4.00 8.57 16.05
N TYR A 160 -4.64 9.74 16.15
CA TYR A 160 -4.51 10.62 17.30
C TYR A 160 -4.97 9.95 18.60
N TRP A 161 -6.13 9.28 18.61
CA TRP A 161 -6.61 8.56 19.80
C TRP A 161 -5.70 7.39 20.20
N THR A 162 -5.18 6.66 19.22
CA THR A 162 -4.24 5.56 19.47
C THR A 162 -2.92 6.06 20.05
N LEU A 163 -2.38 7.16 19.53
CA LEU A 163 -1.15 7.77 20.05
C LEU A 163 -1.37 8.41 21.43
N LYS A 164 -2.50 9.09 21.65
CA LYS A 164 -2.80 9.75 22.93
C LYS A 164 -2.76 8.75 24.09
N GLY A 165 -3.31 7.55 23.90
CA GLY A 165 -3.26 6.48 24.90
C GLY A 165 -1.85 5.92 25.17
N ARG A 166 -0.89 6.16 24.26
CA ARG A 166 0.49 5.63 24.32
C ARG A 166 1.56 6.71 24.47
N LEU A 167 1.18 7.95 24.82
CA LEU A 167 2.12 9.05 25.04
C LEU A 167 3.21 8.72 26.07
N HIS A 168 2.89 7.93 27.09
CA HIS A 168 3.87 7.49 28.09
C HIS A 168 4.96 6.58 27.51
N VAL A 169 4.63 5.75 26.50
CA VAL A 169 5.59 4.89 25.80
C VAL A 169 6.48 5.75 24.92
N LEU A 170 5.90 6.70 24.18
CA LEU A 170 6.64 7.65 23.35
C LEU A 170 7.57 8.55 24.16
N ALA A 171 7.12 9.05 25.32
CA ALA A 171 7.94 9.88 26.21
C ALA A 171 9.13 9.12 26.78
N LYS A 172 8.97 7.81 27.02
CA LYS A 172 10.05 6.93 27.49
C LYS A 172 10.92 6.37 26.37
N ALA A 173 10.48 6.46 25.10
CA ALA A 173 11.21 5.91 23.96
C ALA A 173 12.63 6.50 23.82
N SER A 174 12.81 7.78 24.15
CA SER A 174 14.13 8.44 24.18
C SER A 174 15.11 7.86 25.20
N ALA A 175 14.61 7.17 26.22
CA ALA A 175 15.40 6.58 27.30
C ALA A 175 15.44 5.04 27.23
N MET A 176 14.81 4.44 26.20
CA MET A 176 14.79 3.00 25.99
C MET A 176 16.02 2.54 25.21
N ASP A 177 16.45 1.32 25.48
CA ASP A 177 17.37 0.62 24.60
C ASP A 177 16.77 0.44 23.19
N HIS A 178 17.65 0.31 22.21
CA HIS A 178 17.32 0.25 20.78
C HIS A 178 16.37 -0.91 20.41
N LEU A 179 16.49 -2.07 21.05
CA LEU A 179 15.62 -3.23 20.81
C LEU A 179 14.16 -3.02 21.32
N PRO A 180 13.91 -2.65 22.58
CA PRO A 180 12.56 -2.39 23.05
C PRO A 180 11.92 -1.17 22.36
N MET A 181 12.70 -0.20 21.91
CA MET A 181 12.19 0.90 21.08
C MET A 181 11.62 0.40 19.74
N LEU A 182 12.34 -0.50 19.05
CA LEU A 182 11.87 -1.11 17.79
C LEU A 182 10.61 -1.97 18.01
N ALA A 183 10.58 -2.76 19.09
CA ALA A 183 9.41 -3.57 19.43
C ALA A 183 8.19 -2.69 19.74
N GLY A 184 8.37 -1.61 20.49
CA GLY A 184 7.30 -0.64 20.77
C GLY A 184 6.79 0.08 19.52
N ALA A 185 7.69 0.46 18.61
CA ALA A 185 7.31 1.04 17.33
C ALA A 185 6.51 0.06 16.46
N ALA A 186 6.93 -1.21 16.39
CA ALA A 186 6.21 -2.26 15.68
C ALA A 186 4.81 -2.48 16.29
N GLU A 187 4.71 -2.59 17.62
CA GLU A 187 3.42 -2.75 18.31
C GLU A 187 2.48 -1.56 18.03
N MET A 188 3.01 -0.33 18.01
CA MET A 188 2.21 0.86 17.66
C MET A 188 1.69 0.82 16.23
N ILE A 189 2.53 0.44 15.27
CA ILE A 189 2.12 0.26 13.87
C ILE A 189 1.02 -0.80 13.79
N PHE A 190 1.15 -1.90 14.54
CA PHE A 190 0.16 -2.97 14.59
C PHE A 190 -1.18 -2.53 15.16
N VAL A 191 -1.16 -1.89 16.32
CA VAL A 191 -2.36 -1.42 17.00
C VAL A 191 -3.07 -0.33 16.17
N LEU A 192 -2.30 0.53 15.51
CA LEU A 192 -2.85 1.55 14.64
C LEU A 192 -3.53 0.94 13.41
N GLY A 193 -2.91 -0.05 12.76
CA GLY A 193 -3.48 -0.62 11.55
C GLY A 193 -4.65 -1.60 11.77
N ILE A 194 -4.86 -2.08 13.00
CA ILE A 194 -6.04 -2.89 13.37
C ILE A 194 -7.26 -2.01 13.71
N ARG A 195 -7.05 -0.76 14.11
CA ARG A 195 -8.13 0.18 14.49
C ARG A 195 -8.63 1.00 13.30
#